data_AF-A0AA43F312-F1
#
_entry.id   AF-A0AA43F312-F1
#
_cell.length_a   1.000
_cell.length_b   1.000
_cell.length_c   1.000
_cell.angle_alpha   90.00
_cell.angle_beta   90.00
_cell.angle_gamma   90.00
#
_symmetry.space_group_name_H-M   'P 1'
#
loop_
_entity.id
_entity.type
_entity.pdbx_description
1 polymer ?
#
loop_
_entity_poly.entity_id
_entity_poly.type
_entity_poly.pdbx_seq_one_letter_code
_entity_poly.pdbx_strand_id
1 'polypeptide(L)'
;MKTKQHILRSALACAVAISGVYGGSALAVNDEPLTDKWAPSEWGPDDKAGAANRRTAASVLKAMKLVKKGKVATLGKVYQQDAPGFGSRGWRMTIPGLPTGGPFGKQELLYNDEFLSTEIGQIGTQFDGPGHIGVQTSKGMFFYNGRYLNDKDVSAYGLGPLGVEHVGQVGYVCRGVLLDAVALRGGQLPVPVKNSMDDPGIVTAKDVEAMVKRQGIAPIGEGDCVFLHTGHGDIWHPKNWDSFSPAEKQKRIAQFNAGEPGFGTSACEYLASRKIALTGADTWAVEAVGAGFGGETEQPFECHIKLQTKRGIWNIENLDLSQLVADKAYEFLFVWAPLKMKGATGSPGNPIAVY
;
A
#
# COMPACT_ATOMS: atom_id res chain seq x y z
N MET A 1 26.06 35.30 -48.03
CA MET A 1 25.39 35.89 -46.85
C MET A 1 24.37 34.87 -46.33
N LYS A 2 24.74 34.22 -45.21
CA LYS A 2 23.93 33.45 -44.24
C LYS A 2 22.73 32.63 -44.73
N THR A 3 22.98 31.35 -44.97
CA THR A 3 22.05 30.23 -44.77
C THR A 3 21.86 29.97 -43.26
N LYS A 4 20.60 29.87 -42.85
CA LYS A 4 20.03 29.52 -41.53
C LYS A 4 18.69 28.82 -41.90
N GLN A 5 18.21 27.70 -41.36
CA GLN A 5 18.39 27.01 -40.09
C GLN A 5 17.83 25.57 -40.20
N HIS A 6 18.49 24.68 -39.46
CA HIS A 6 17.98 23.53 -38.68
C HIS A 6 16.95 22.54 -39.27
N ILE A 7 17.51 21.39 -39.66
CA ILE A 7 17.15 20.01 -39.26
C ILE A 7 15.99 19.93 -38.23
N LEU A 8 14.81 19.52 -38.68
CA LEU A 8 13.80 18.88 -37.83
C LEU A 8 14.14 17.38 -37.77
N ARG A 9 14.52 16.89 -36.58
CA ARG A 9 14.52 15.45 -36.28
C ARG A 9 13.11 15.07 -35.85
N SER A 10 12.45 14.26 -36.67
CA SER A 10 11.18 13.62 -36.35
C SER A 10 11.37 12.70 -35.15
N ALA A 11 10.82 13.07 -33.99
CA ALA A 11 10.65 12.17 -32.87
C ALA A 11 9.48 11.22 -33.21
N LEU A 12 9.79 9.95 -33.38
CA LEU A 12 8.80 8.89 -33.54
C LEU A 12 8.14 8.68 -32.17
N ALA A 13 7.02 9.35 -31.92
CA ALA A 13 6.16 9.06 -30.79
C ALA A 13 5.42 7.74 -31.08
N CYS A 14 5.78 6.66 -30.39
CA CYS A 14 4.95 5.46 -30.33
C CYS A 14 3.68 5.77 -29.52
N ALA A 15 2.71 6.38 -30.18
CA ALA A 15 1.33 6.37 -29.74
C ALA A 15 0.78 4.96 -29.99
N VAL A 16 0.63 4.16 -28.94
CA VAL A 16 -0.18 2.95 -29.01
C VAL A 16 -1.64 3.40 -29.00
N ALA A 17 -2.16 3.68 -30.19
CA ALA A 17 -3.60 3.82 -30.41
C ALA A 17 -4.22 2.42 -30.36
N ILE A 18 -4.84 2.07 -29.23
CA ILE A 18 -5.73 0.90 -29.17
C ILE A 18 -7.06 1.31 -29.80
N SER A 19 -7.13 1.29 -31.13
CA SER A 19 -8.39 1.25 -31.87
C SER A 19 -8.73 -0.20 -32.15
N GLY A 20 -9.29 -0.88 -31.15
CA GLY A 20 -9.83 -2.23 -31.24
C GLY A 20 -11.36 -2.17 -31.33
N VAL A 21 -11.89 -2.85 -32.34
CA VAL A 21 -13.31 -3.01 -32.66
C VAL A 21 -14.13 -3.41 -31.41
N TYR A 22 -15.17 -2.63 -31.09
CA TYR A 22 -16.19 -2.98 -30.09
C TYR A 22 -17.07 -4.14 -30.61
N GLY A 23 -16.54 -5.36 -30.53
CA GLY A 23 -17.37 -6.55 -30.39
C GLY A 23 -17.80 -6.65 -28.93
N GLY A 24 -19.09 -6.42 -28.65
CA GLY A 24 -19.67 -6.49 -27.30
C GLY A 24 -19.54 -7.89 -26.72
N SER A 25 -18.38 -8.19 -26.13
CA SER A 25 -18.24 -9.26 -25.16
C SER A 25 -18.79 -8.72 -23.86
N ALA A 26 -19.80 -9.38 -23.28
CA ALA A 26 -20.22 -9.06 -21.91
C ALA A 26 -18.97 -9.08 -21.03
N LEU A 27 -18.66 -7.98 -20.35
CA LEU A 27 -17.53 -7.94 -19.42
C LEU A 27 -17.69 -9.09 -18.43
N ALA A 28 -16.67 -9.94 -18.30
CA ALA A 28 -16.69 -11.00 -17.30
C ALA A 28 -16.90 -10.35 -15.92
N VAL A 29 -17.93 -10.80 -15.20
CA VAL A 29 -18.25 -10.35 -13.85
C VAL A 29 -17.76 -11.36 -12.82
N ASN A 30 -17.38 -10.88 -11.64
CA ASN A 30 -17.11 -11.71 -10.47
C ASN A 30 -18.31 -11.63 -9.52
N ASP A 31 -19.13 -12.68 -9.48
CA ASP A 31 -20.30 -12.76 -8.59
C ASP A 31 -20.02 -13.46 -7.25
N GLU A 32 -18.76 -13.84 -6.96
CA GLU A 32 -18.36 -14.37 -5.64
C GLU A 32 -18.82 -13.50 -4.46
N PRO A 33 -18.77 -12.14 -4.52
CA PRO A 33 -19.29 -11.32 -3.42
C PRO A 33 -20.76 -11.56 -3.10
N LEU A 34 -21.54 -11.91 -4.13
CA LEU A 34 -22.98 -12.13 -4.04
C LEU A 34 -23.29 -13.59 -3.65
N THR A 35 -22.60 -14.56 -4.24
CA THR A 35 -22.82 -15.99 -3.96
C THR A 35 -22.32 -16.39 -2.58
N ASP A 36 -21.14 -15.91 -2.20
CA ASP A 36 -20.49 -16.23 -0.92
C ASP A 36 -20.90 -15.27 0.20
N LYS A 37 -21.71 -14.26 -0.12
CA LYS A 37 -22.25 -13.27 0.83
C LYS A 37 -21.14 -12.56 1.61
N TRP A 38 -20.29 -11.82 0.92
CA TRP A 38 -19.21 -11.03 1.57
C TRP A 38 -19.75 -9.88 2.43
N ALA A 39 -21.04 -9.56 2.32
CA ALA A 39 -21.72 -8.53 3.10
C ALA A 39 -23.03 -9.07 3.72
N PRO A 40 -23.44 -8.56 4.90
CA PRO A 40 -22.69 -7.64 5.74
C PRO A 40 -21.45 -8.30 6.35
N SER A 41 -20.45 -7.49 6.69
CA SER A 41 -19.25 -7.93 7.38
C SER A 41 -19.57 -8.41 8.81
N GLU A 42 -18.58 -9.01 9.48
CA GLU A 42 -18.72 -9.43 10.88
C GLU A 42 -19.02 -8.28 11.87
N TRP A 43 -18.80 -7.03 11.44
CA TRP A 43 -19.07 -5.82 12.22
C TRP A 43 -20.46 -5.23 11.99
N GLY A 44 -21.26 -5.86 11.13
CA GLY A 44 -22.62 -5.43 10.79
C GLY A 44 -22.70 -4.53 9.55
N PRO A 45 -23.93 -4.22 9.09
CA PRO A 45 -24.18 -3.54 7.81
C PRO A 45 -23.71 -2.08 7.79
N ASP A 46 -23.62 -1.43 8.94
CA ASP A 46 -23.23 -0.02 9.04
C ASP A 46 -21.71 0.18 9.14
N ASP A 47 -20.92 -0.91 9.25
CA ASP A 47 -19.48 -0.80 9.43
C ASP A 47 -18.76 -0.23 8.21
N LYS A 48 -17.82 0.67 8.46
CA LYS A 48 -17.01 1.39 7.47
C LYS A 48 -15.51 1.29 7.76
N ALA A 49 -15.13 0.64 8.86
CA ALA A 49 -13.74 0.61 9.33
C ALA A 49 -13.07 -0.76 9.11
N GLY A 50 -13.84 -1.84 8.93
CA GLY A 50 -13.30 -3.16 8.69
C GLY A 50 -12.50 -3.70 9.88
N ALA A 51 -11.41 -4.40 9.59
CA ALA A 51 -10.59 -5.08 10.59
C ALA A 51 -9.88 -4.12 11.57
N ALA A 52 -9.89 -2.81 11.33
CA ALA A 52 -9.49 -1.81 12.34
C ALA A 52 -10.33 -1.92 13.64
N ASN A 53 -11.58 -2.40 13.55
CA ASN A 53 -12.47 -2.65 14.69
C ASN A 53 -11.95 -3.72 15.67
N ARG A 54 -10.96 -4.53 15.28
CA ARG A 54 -10.33 -5.51 16.19
C ARG A 54 -9.51 -4.86 17.31
N ARG A 55 -9.20 -3.57 17.19
CA ARG A 55 -8.50 -2.83 18.23
C ARG A 55 -9.41 -2.67 19.46
N THR A 56 -9.01 -3.28 20.57
CA THR A 56 -9.67 -3.15 21.87
C THR A 56 -8.71 -2.53 22.88
N ALA A 57 -9.25 -2.01 24.00
CA ALA A 57 -8.40 -1.53 25.10
C ALA A 57 -7.45 -2.62 25.61
N ALA A 58 -7.91 -3.88 25.68
CA ALA A 58 -7.09 -5.01 26.11
C ALA A 58 -5.95 -5.31 25.13
N SER A 59 -6.22 -5.28 23.81
CA SER A 59 -5.17 -5.52 22.80
C SER A 59 -4.14 -4.39 22.78
N VAL A 60 -4.57 -3.13 22.97
CA VAL A 60 -3.67 -1.97 23.11
C VAL A 60 -2.74 -2.15 24.30
N LEU A 61 -3.28 -2.43 25.50
CA LEU A 61 -2.46 -2.64 26.69
C LEU A 61 -1.52 -3.85 26.56
N LYS A 62 -1.92 -4.89 25.84
CA LYS A 62 -1.04 -6.03 25.52
C LYS A 62 0.10 -5.61 24.61
N ALA A 63 -0.17 -4.85 23.55
CA ALA A 63 0.86 -4.36 22.62
C ALA A 63 1.83 -3.38 23.29
N MET A 64 1.34 -2.51 24.19
CA MET A 64 2.20 -1.59 24.95
C MET A 64 3.27 -2.31 25.77
N LYS A 65 3.00 -3.54 26.23
CA LYS A 65 3.99 -4.34 26.97
C LYS A 65 5.18 -4.77 26.10
N LEU A 66 5.10 -4.67 24.78
CA LEU A 66 6.22 -4.96 23.87
C LEU A 66 7.31 -3.89 23.95
N VAL A 67 6.96 -2.65 24.35
CA VAL A 67 7.93 -1.57 24.51
C VAL A 67 8.79 -1.82 25.74
N LYS A 68 10.03 -2.26 25.52
CA LYS A 68 11.01 -2.52 26.58
C LYS A 68 12.14 -1.52 26.59
N LYS A 69 12.57 -1.08 25.41
CA LYS A 69 13.72 -0.17 25.26
C LYS A 69 13.30 1.26 24.94
N GLY A 70 12.08 1.46 24.44
CA GLY A 70 11.60 2.77 24.00
C GLY A 70 12.28 3.22 22.71
N LYS A 71 12.82 2.28 21.91
CA LYS A 71 13.31 2.59 20.57
C LYS A 71 12.12 2.86 19.67
N VAL A 72 12.29 3.82 18.77
CA VAL A 72 11.25 4.24 17.82
C VAL A 72 11.81 4.11 16.42
N ALA A 73 11.03 3.50 15.52
CA ALA A 73 11.28 3.50 14.09
C ALA A 73 10.10 4.17 13.38
N THR A 74 10.41 5.13 12.51
CA THR A 74 9.46 5.69 11.55
C THR A 74 9.52 4.86 10.28
N LEU A 75 8.38 4.39 9.80
CA LEU A 75 8.31 3.40 8.71
C LEU A 75 7.93 4.03 7.36
N GLY A 76 7.73 5.35 7.32
CA GLY A 76 7.46 6.08 6.08
C GLY A 76 8.72 6.39 5.29
N LYS A 77 8.64 6.22 3.96
CA LYS A 77 9.61 6.76 3.00
C LYS A 77 9.35 8.25 2.76
N VAL A 78 10.37 8.95 2.26
CA VAL A 78 10.30 10.39 1.98
C VAL A 78 9.41 10.65 0.77
N TYR A 79 8.34 11.43 0.90
CA TYR A 79 7.57 11.89 -0.26
C TYR A 79 8.34 12.94 -1.05
N GLN A 80 8.59 12.67 -2.33
CA GLN A 80 9.42 13.52 -3.18
C GLN A 80 9.07 13.36 -4.66
N GLN A 81 9.37 14.39 -5.46
CA GLN A 81 8.94 14.48 -6.86
C GLN A 81 9.45 13.37 -7.77
N ASP A 82 10.62 12.83 -7.46
CA ASP A 82 11.26 11.77 -8.24
C ASP A 82 11.08 10.38 -7.61
N ALA A 83 10.25 10.23 -6.57
CA ALA A 83 9.91 8.94 -6.02
C ALA A 83 9.25 8.06 -7.11
N PRO A 84 9.55 6.74 -7.15
CA PRO A 84 8.77 5.82 -7.95
C PRO A 84 7.29 5.84 -7.55
N GLY A 85 6.42 5.75 -8.55
CA GLY A 85 4.99 5.53 -8.38
C GLY A 85 4.53 4.43 -9.32
N PHE A 86 3.45 3.75 -8.95
CA PHE A 86 2.81 2.78 -9.82
C PHE A 86 2.21 3.49 -11.06
N GLY A 87 2.66 3.08 -12.25
CA GLY A 87 2.21 3.71 -13.49
C GLY A 87 2.62 5.19 -13.58
N SER A 88 1.64 6.09 -13.73
CA SER A 88 1.87 7.54 -13.88
C SER A 88 1.64 8.37 -12.61
N ARG A 89 1.34 7.71 -11.47
CA ARG A 89 1.14 8.37 -10.18
C ARG A 89 2.39 9.15 -9.77
N GLY A 90 2.23 10.24 -9.02
CA GLY A 90 3.40 11.02 -8.60
C GLY A 90 3.12 12.12 -7.57
N TRP A 91 4.16 12.53 -6.86
CA TRP A 91 4.12 13.56 -5.83
C TRP A 91 4.58 14.91 -6.37
N ARG A 92 3.67 15.85 -6.65
CA ARG A 92 4.03 17.16 -7.23
C ARG A 92 3.75 18.27 -6.23
N MET A 93 4.69 18.47 -5.32
CA MET A 93 4.69 19.56 -4.35
C MET A 93 5.38 20.80 -4.94
N THR A 94 4.77 21.97 -4.78
CA THR A 94 5.34 23.25 -5.17
C THR A 94 5.14 24.28 -4.06
N ILE A 95 6.17 25.09 -3.79
CA ILE A 95 6.05 26.28 -2.95
C ILE A 95 5.86 27.46 -3.91
N PRO A 96 4.77 28.24 -3.83
CA PRO A 96 4.43 29.24 -4.84
C PRO A 96 5.32 30.50 -4.77
N GLY A 97 6.06 30.71 -3.68
CA GLY A 97 7.00 31.82 -3.52
C GLY A 97 7.99 31.60 -2.37
N LEU A 98 9.14 32.27 -2.42
CA LEU A 98 10.16 32.23 -1.36
C LEU A 98 10.47 33.67 -0.88
N PRO A 99 9.77 34.19 0.14
CA PRO A 99 8.74 33.53 0.95
C PRO A 99 7.40 33.39 0.21
N THR A 100 6.49 32.55 0.71
CA THR A 100 5.11 32.56 0.21
C THR A 100 4.37 33.80 0.66
N GLY A 101 4.67 34.30 1.87
CA GLY A 101 4.07 35.53 2.39
C GLY A 101 4.95 36.27 3.40
N GLY A 102 4.61 37.55 3.58
CA GLY A 102 5.29 38.49 4.48
C GLY A 102 6.20 39.49 3.73
N PRO A 103 6.94 40.34 4.47
CA PRO A 103 6.98 40.43 5.93
C PRO A 103 5.71 41.02 6.56
N PHE A 104 5.34 40.52 7.76
CA PHE A 104 4.23 41.05 8.57
C PHE A 104 4.68 41.54 9.95
N GLY A 105 4.11 42.66 10.39
CA GLY A 105 4.37 43.25 11.71
C GLY A 105 5.76 43.88 11.85
N LYS A 106 6.05 44.48 13.00
CA LYS A 106 7.35 45.12 13.30
C LYS A 106 8.48 44.10 13.47
N GLN A 107 8.13 42.83 13.71
CA GLN A 107 9.04 41.69 13.84
C GLN A 107 9.38 41.02 12.50
N GLU A 108 8.83 41.52 11.38
CA GLU A 108 9.12 41.04 10.03
C GLU A 108 8.88 39.53 9.83
N LEU A 109 7.72 39.03 10.28
CA LEU A 109 7.35 37.60 10.15
C LEU A 109 7.23 37.19 8.66
N LEU A 110 7.86 36.07 8.30
CA LEU A 110 7.80 35.41 6.99
C LEU A 110 7.25 33.99 7.13
N TYR A 111 6.59 33.46 6.09
CA TYR A 111 6.14 32.07 6.04
C TYR A 111 6.19 31.47 4.62
N ASN A 112 6.12 30.13 4.54
CA ASN A 112 5.99 29.37 3.30
C ASN A 112 4.82 28.38 3.42
N ASP A 113 4.04 28.25 2.36
CA ASP A 113 3.01 27.21 2.21
C ASP A 113 3.29 26.39 0.95
N GLU A 114 2.75 25.18 0.85
CA GLU A 114 2.87 24.35 -0.34
C GLU A 114 1.50 24.10 -1.03
N PHE A 115 1.55 23.94 -2.35
CA PHE A 115 0.52 23.25 -3.11
C PHE A 115 0.97 21.83 -3.39
N LEU A 116 0.02 20.90 -3.37
CA LEU A 116 0.27 19.50 -3.66
C LEU A 116 -0.73 19.00 -4.70
N SER A 117 -0.22 18.51 -5.82
CA SER A 117 -0.99 17.78 -6.85
C SER A 117 -0.50 16.34 -6.92
N THR A 118 -1.31 15.41 -6.46
CA THR A 118 -0.89 14.02 -6.31
C THR A 118 -2.09 13.09 -6.10
N GLU A 119 -1.91 11.81 -6.41
CA GLU A 119 -2.77 10.72 -5.95
C GLU A 119 -2.50 10.47 -4.45
N ILE A 120 -2.99 11.36 -3.60
CA ILE A 120 -2.54 11.52 -2.21
C ILE A 120 -2.61 10.25 -1.36
N GLY A 121 -3.59 9.38 -1.63
CA GLY A 121 -3.72 8.11 -0.92
C GLY A 121 -2.94 6.94 -1.53
N GLN A 122 -2.28 7.14 -2.67
CA GLN A 122 -1.73 6.08 -3.54
C GLN A 122 -0.32 6.41 -4.08
N ILE A 123 0.47 7.15 -3.32
CA ILE A 123 1.85 7.47 -3.66
C ILE A 123 2.75 7.32 -2.43
N GLY A 124 3.99 6.89 -2.64
CA GLY A 124 4.97 6.70 -1.57
C GLY A 124 4.54 5.63 -0.57
N THR A 125 4.90 5.80 0.71
CA THR A 125 4.28 4.98 1.77
C THR A 125 2.81 5.32 1.84
N GLN A 126 1.93 4.35 1.63
CA GLN A 126 0.50 4.62 1.45
C GLN A 126 -0.34 3.59 2.18
N PHE A 127 -1.52 4.00 2.62
CA PHE A 127 -2.54 3.15 3.20
C PHE A 127 -3.73 3.07 2.24
N ASP A 128 -4.16 1.86 1.87
CA ASP A 128 -5.36 1.69 1.05
C ASP A 128 -6.60 1.56 1.92
N GLY A 129 -7.59 2.41 1.65
CA GLY A 129 -8.85 2.46 2.37
C GLY A 129 -9.99 1.71 1.68
N PRO A 130 -11.20 1.74 2.29
CA PRO A 130 -12.34 0.93 1.83
C PRO A 130 -12.79 1.19 0.39
N GLY A 131 -12.54 2.39 -0.14
CA GLY A 131 -12.87 2.78 -1.51
C GLY A 131 -11.78 2.53 -2.54
N HIS A 132 -10.63 1.95 -2.17
CA HIS A 132 -9.53 1.74 -3.11
C HIS A 132 -9.80 0.58 -4.08
N ILE A 133 -10.19 -0.59 -3.55
CA ILE A 133 -10.35 -1.83 -4.31
C ILE A 133 -11.79 -2.34 -4.25
N GLY A 134 -12.36 -2.58 -5.42
CA GLY A 134 -13.67 -3.17 -5.61
C GLY A 134 -13.66 -4.18 -6.75
N VAL A 135 -14.79 -4.85 -6.96
CA VAL A 135 -14.96 -5.86 -8.00
C VAL A 135 -16.22 -5.59 -8.82
N GLN A 136 -16.17 -5.86 -10.12
CA GLN A 136 -17.34 -5.77 -10.97
C GLN A 136 -18.20 -7.03 -10.81
N THR A 137 -19.41 -6.87 -10.29
CA THR A 137 -20.42 -7.94 -10.16
C THR A 137 -21.53 -7.75 -11.20
N SER A 138 -22.42 -8.73 -11.34
CA SER A 138 -23.66 -8.61 -12.12
C SER A 138 -24.62 -7.54 -11.57
N LYS A 139 -24.44 -7.10 -10.31
CA LYS A 139 -25.23 -6.03 -9.68
C LYS A 139 -24.55 -4.67 -9.67
N GLY A 140 -23.31 -4.56 -10.18
CA GLY A 140 -22.54 -3.33 -10.24
C GLY A 140 -21.16 -3.44 -9.61
N MET A 141 -20.47 -2.30 -9.51
CA MET A 141 -19.14 -2.18 -8.93
C MET A 141 -19.22 -2.29 -7.41
N PHE A 142 -18.99 -3.49 -6.89
CA PHE A 142 -19.12 -3.86 -5.48
C PHE A 142 -17.84 -3.54 -4.69
N PHE A 143 -18.02 -2.96 -3.53
CA PHE A 143 -16.97 -2.57 -2.58
C PHE A 143 -17.29 -3.11 -1.19
N TYR A 144 -16.37 -2.86 -0.25
CA TYR A 144 -16.45 -3.35 1.11
C TYR A 144 -17.82 -3.16 1.77
N ASN A 145 -18.29 -4.22 2.41
CA ASN A 145 -19.54 -4.30 3.16
C ASN A 145 -20.81 -4.04 2.31
N GLY A 146 -20.78 -4.42 1.02
CA GLY A 146 -21.98 -4.39 0.17
C GLY A 146 -22.29 -3.04 -0.44
N ARG A 147 -21.29 -2.16 -0.54
CA ARG A 147 -21.42 -0.81 -1.07
C ARG A 147 -21.12 -0.77 -2.56
N TYR A 148 -21.66 0.23 -3.24
CA TYR A 148 -21.47 0.38 -4.68
C TYR A 148 -21.08 1.81 -5.07
N LEU A 149 -20.36 1.97 -6.17
CA LEU A 149 -19.99 3.31 -6.66
C LEU A 149 -21.17 4.12 -7.20
N ASN A 150 -22.33 3.50 -7.42
CA ASN A 150 -23.58 4.19 -7.76
C ASN A 150 -24.47 4.47 -6.54
N ASP A 151 -23.98 4.22 -5.31
CA ASP A 151 -24.68 4.63 -4.10
C ASP A 151 -24.79 6.17 -4.05
N LYS A 152 -25.93 6.67 -3.55
CA LYS A 152 -26.29 8.11 -3.58
C LYS A 152 -25.25 9.06 -2.94
N ASP A 153 -24.44 8.56 -2.01
CA ASP A 153 -23.46 9.35 -1.25
C ASP A 153 -22.03 9.19 -1.80
N VAL A 154 -21.86 8.53 -2.95
CA VAL A 154 -20.58 8.32 -3.64
C VAL A 154 -20.51 9.23 -4.87
N SER A 155 -19.41 9.98 -5.01
CA SER A 155 -19.18 10.86 -6.17
C SER A 155 -17.69 11.15 -6.37
N ALA A 156 -17.38 11.88 -7.44
CA ALA A 156 -16.03 12.41 -7.69
C ALA A 156 -15.50 13.35 -6.57
N TYR A 157 -16.39 13.87 -5.71
CA TYR A 157 -16.02 14.71 -4.56
C TYR A 157 -15.84 13.92 -3.26
N GLY A 158 -15.98 12.59 -3.31
CA GLY A 158 -15.75 11.71 -2.17
C GLY A 158 -16.60 10.44 -2.21
N LEU A 159 -16.05 9.36 -1.67
CA LEU A 159 -16.65 8.03 -1.69
C LEU A 159 -17.58 7.72 -0.50
N GLY A 160 -18.09 8.75 0.19
CA GLY A 160 -19.09 8.61 1.24
C GLY A 160 -18.74 7.54 2.29
N PRO A 161 -19.56 6.48 2.47
CA PRO A 161 -19.28 5.39 3.41
C PRO A 161 -18.00 4.57 3.13
N LEU A 162 -17.39 4.71 1.96
CA LEU A 162 -16.11 4.07 1.58
C LEU A 162 -14.89 4.97 1.87
N GLY A 163 -15.10 6.15 2.45
CA GLY A 163 -14.03 7.09 2.75
C GLY A 163 -13.05 6.59 3.81
N VAL A 164 -11.76 6.87 3.61
CA VAL A 164 -10.67 6.49 4.53
C VAL A 164 -10.82 7.10 5.92
N GLU A 165 -11.54 8.22 6.06
CA GLU A 165 -11.75 8.89 7.34
C GLU A 165 -12.47 8.00 8.37
N HIS A 166 -13.27 7.03 7.94
CA HIS A 166 -13.94 6.09 8.84
C HIS A 166 -12.91 5.16 9.51
N VAL A 167 -11.91 4.69 8.76
CA VAL A 167 -10.77 3.98 9.33
C VAL A 167 -9.94 4.93 10.20
N GLY A 168 -9.73 6.18 9.77
CA GLY A 168 -8.99 7.19 10.51
C GLY A 168 -9.61 7.61 11.86
N GLN A 169 -10.92 7.44 12.04
CA GLN A 169 -11.59 7.61 13.34
C GLN A 169 -11.25 6.48 14.32
N VAL A 170 -11.01 5.28 13.82
CA VAL A 170 -10.55 4.15 14.62
C VAL A 170 -9.03 4.25 14.77
N GLY A 171 -8.27 4.02 13.69
CA GLY A 171 -6.81 3.93 13.72
C GLY A 171 -6.30 2.64 14.36
N TYR A 172 -4.99 2.46 14.32
CA TYR A 172 -4.27 1.26 14.69
C TYR A 172 -3.35 1.52 15.87
N VAL A 173 -3.60 0.79 16.94
CA VAL A 173 -2.66 0.63 18.06
C VAL A 173 -2.70 -0.86 18.41
N CYS A 174 -1.79 -1.62 17.82
CA CYS A 174 -1.80 -3.09 17.80
C CYS A 174 -0.39 -3.63 18.00
N ARG A 175 -0.26 -4.95 18.20
CA ARG A 175 1.02 -5.63 18.02
C ARG A 175 1.35 -5.63 16.53
N GLY A 176 2.48 -5.06 16.17
CA GLY A 176 3.13 -5.24 14.89
C GLY A 176 3.95 -6.52 14.88
N VAL A 177 3.85 -7.29 13.80
CA VAL A 177 4.65 -8.49 13.54
C VAL A 177 5.40 -8.28 12.24
N LEU A 178 6.73 -8.20 12.29
CA LEU A 178 7.57 -8.15 11.10
C LEU A 178 8.01 -9.56 10.70
N LEU A 179 7.73 -9.95 9.46
CA LEU A 179 8.16 -11.18 8.82
C LEU A 179 9.33 -10.87 7.87
N ASP A 180 10.50 -11.42 8.16
CA ASP A 180 11.74 -11.17 7.44
C ASP A 180 12.01 -12.26 6.40
N ALA A 181 11.41 -12.09 5.22
CA ALA A 181 11.54 -13.05 4.13
C ALA A 181 12.96 -13.06 3.55
N VAL A 182 13.66 -11.91 3.61
CA VAL A 182 15.09 -11.83 3.24
C VAL A 182 15.92 -12.76 4.11
N ALA A 183 15.72 -12.76 5.43
CA ALA A 183 16.44 -13.67 6.33
C ALA A 183 16.03 -15.15 6.16
N LEU A 184 14.79 -15.43 5.74
CA LEU A 184 14.34 -16.79 5.41
C LEU A 184 15.00 -17.30 4.12
N ARG A 185 15.06 -16.46 3.08
CA ARG A 185 15.56 -16.81 1.74
C ARG A 185 17.06 -16.63 1.56
N GLY A 186 17.72 -15.92 2.48
CA GLY A 186 19.16 -15.64 2.43
C GLY A 186 19.55 -14.50 1.49
N GLY A 187 18.59 -13.68 1.05
CA GLY A 187 18.82 -12.56 0.13
C GLY A 187 17.52 -11.86 -0.26
N GLN A 188 17.65 -10.73 -0.96
CA GLN A 188 16.51 -10.00 -1.52
C GLN A 188 15.67 -10.93 -2.41
N LEU A 189 14.35 -10.88 -2.23
CA LEU A 189 13.44 -11.71 -3.02
C LEU A 189 13.39 -11.19 -4.48
N PRO A 190 13.37 -12.09 -5.48
CA PRO A 190 13.23 -11.69 -6.87
C PRO A 190 11.78 -11.35 -7.21
N VAL A 191 11.57 -10.57 -8.27
CA VAL A 191 10.23 -10.43 -8.89
C VAL A 191 9.79 -11.80 -9.40
N PRO A 192 8.56 -12.26 -9.10
CA PRO A 192 8.06 -13.53 -9.60
C PRO A 192 8.05 -13.58 -11.13
N VAL A 193 8.46 -14.72 -11.69
CA VAL A 193 8.47 -14.95 -13.14
C VAL A 193 7.47 -16.03 -13.57
N LYS A 194 6.86 -16.72 -12.60
CA LYS A 194 5.81 -17.72 -12.81
C LYS A 194 4.67 -17.51 -11.84
N ASN A 195 3.45 -17.79 -12.30
CA ASN A 195 2.29 -17.88 -11.44
C ASN A 195 2.26 -19.25 -10.73
N SER A 196 3.09 -19.39 -9.70
CA SER A 196 3.22 -20.64 -8.93
C SER A 196 3.69 -20.37 -7.52
N MET A 197 3.14 -21.10 -6.56
CA MET A 197 3.57 -21.07 -5.15
C MET A 197 5.03 -21.48 -4.92
N ASP A 198 5.67 -22.13 -5.91
CA ASP A 198 7.08 -22.53 -5.86
C ASP A 198 8.04 -21.41 -6.33
N ASP A 199 7.54 -20.29 -6.85
CA ASP A 199 8.39 -19.18 -7.26
C ASP A 199 8.97 -18.47 -6.02
N PRO A 200 10.30 -18.22 -5.96
CA PRO A 200 10.95 -17.61 -4.79
C PRO A 200 10.50 -16.18 -4.48
N GLY A 201 9.88 -15.47 -5.43
CA GLY A 201 9.27 -14.16 -5.20
C GLY A 201 7.91 -14.21 -4.48
N ILE A 202 7.34 -15.39 -4.32
CA ILE A 202 6.03 -15.61 -3.69
C ILE A 202 6.22 -16.11 -2.25
N VAL A 203 5.64 -15.38 -1.29
CA VAL A 203 5.61 -15.76 0.13
C VAL A 203 4.32 -16.49 0.42
N THR A 204 4.42 -17.80 0.69
CA THR A 204 3.26 -18.68 0.94
C THR A 204 2.87 -18.73 2.42
N ALA A 205 1.73 -19.35 2.74
CA ALA A 205 1.36 -19.63 4.14
C ALA A 205 2.45 -20.39 4.91
N LYS A 206 3.11 -21.37 4.27
CA LYS A 206 4.20 -22.14 4.88
C LYS A 206 5.40 -21.26 5.18
N ASP A 207 5.68 -20.26 4.33
CA ASP A 207 6.76 -19.31 4.57
C ASP A 207 6.45 -18.39 5.74
N VAL A 208 5.20 -17.93 5.88
CA VAL A 208 4.75 -17.17 7.06
C VAL A 208 5.00 -17.95 8.34
N GLU A 209 4.59 -19.22 8.39
CA GLU A 209 4.84 -20.10 9.54
C GLU A 209 6.33 -20.33 9.80
N ALA A 210 7.12 -20.51 8.73
CA ALA A 210 8.57 -20.67 8.82
C ALA A 210 9.25 -19.41 9.37
N MET A 211 8.84 -18.20 8.96
CA MET A 211 9.37 -16.94 9.48
C MET A 211 9.04 -16.75 10.95
N VAL A 212 7.78 -16.98 11.35
CA VAL A 212 7.35 -16.94 12.75
C VAL A 212 8.23 -17.86 13.62
N LYS A 213 8.42 -19.12 13.17
CA LYS A 213 9.26 -20.09 13.87
C LYS A 213 10.74 -19.68 13.91
N ARG A 214 11.30 -19.26 12.78
CA ARG A 214 12.72 -18.90 12.65
C ARG A 214 13.07 -17.67 13.49
N GLN A 215 12.15 -16.71 13.58
CA GLN A 215 12.32 -15.49 14.38
C GLN A 215 12.07 -15.71 15.88
N GLY A 216 11.47 -16.85 16.26
CA GLY A 216 11.18 -17.17 17.66
C GLY A 216 10.10 -16.27 18.28
N ILE A 217 9.19 -15.75 17.46
CA ILE A 217 8.11 -14.86 17.89
C ILE A 217 6.82 -15.62 18.20
N ALA A 218 5.92 -15.01 18.98
CA ALA A 218 4.63 -15.62 19.25
C ALA A 218 3.77 -15.73 17.96
N PRO A 219 2.97 -16.80 17.79
CA PRO A 219 2.13 -16.99 16.61
C PRO A 219 1.27 -15.75 16.31
N ILE A 220 1.07 -15.46 15.02
CA ILE A 220 0.18 -14.38 14.57
C ILE A 220 -1.23 -14.64 15.11
N GLY A 221 -1.88 -13.63 15.65
CA GLY A 221 -3.17 -13.72 16.31
C GLY A 221 -4.11 -12.61 15.88
N GLU A 222 -5.31 -12.68 16.43
CA GLU A 222 -6.37 -11.73 16.13
C GLU A 222 -5.95 -10.30 16.48
N GLY A 223 -6.17 -9.37 15.55
CA GLY A 223 -5.88 -7.95 15.71
C GLY A 223 -4.41 -7.55 15.51
N ASP A 224 -3.52 -8.49 15.17
CA ASP A 224 -2.15 -8.14 14.80
C ASP A 224 -2.08 -7.37 13.48
N CYS A 225 -1.06 -6.55 13.35
CA CYS A 225 -0.70 -5.85 12.12
C CYS A 225 0.58 -6.49 11.57
N VAL A 226 0.52 -7.10 10.38
CA VAL A 226 1.58 -8.00 9.88
C VAL A 226 2.32 -7.36 8.72
N PHE A 227 3.64 -7.26 8.83
CA PHE A 227 4.52 -6.59 7.88
C PHE A 227 5.47 -7.58 7.23
N LEU A 228 5.72 -7.44 5.93
CA LEU A 228 6.65 -8.27 5.17
C LEU A 228 7.86 -7.46 4.73
N HIS A 229 9.06 -7.93 5.07
CA HIS A 229 10.30 -7.42 4.53
C HIS A 229 10.82 -8.35 3.43
N THR A 230 10.83 -7.85 2.20
CA THR A 230 11.25 -8.56 0.99
C THR A 230 12.62 -8.10 0.47
N GLY A 231 13.08 -6.93 0.89
CA GLY A 231 14.25 -6.23 0.36
C GLY A 231 13.96 -5.47 -0.95
N HIS A 232 12.76 -5.59 -1.51
CA HIS A 232 12.38 -4.84 -2.72
C HIS A 232 12.35 -3.33 -2.46
N GLY A 233 12.10 -2.92 -1.21
CA GLY A 233 12.13 -1.53 -0.80
C GLY A 233 13.45 -0.81 -1.08
N ASP A 234 14.56 -1.56 -1.22
CA ASP A 234 15.90 -1.02 -1.49
C ASP A 234 16.07 -0.39 -2.88
N ILE A 235 15.13 -0.65 -3.81
CA ILE A 235 15.06 0.06 -5.09
C ILE A 235 14.95 1.57 -4.84
N TRP A 236 14.18 1.95 -3.82
CA TRP A 236 13.94 3.32 -3.40
C TRP A 236 14.07 3.43 -1.86
N HIS A 237 15.30 3.26 -1.37
CA HIS A 237 15.61 3.40 0.06
C HIS A 237 15.88 4.87 0.42
N PRO A 238 15.26 5.43 1.49
CA PRO A 238 15.43 6.84 1.87
C PRO A 238 16.89 7.28 2.05
N LYS A 239 17.69 6.46 2.73
CA LYS A 239 19.13 6.72 2.96
C LYS A 239 19.95 6.92 1.67
N ASN A 240 19.60 6.22 0.58
CA ASN A 240 20.46 6.12 -0.60
C ASN A 240 19.90 6.91 -1.79
N TRP A 241 18.59 7.18 -1.83
CA TRP A 241 17.92 7.65 -3.04
C TRP A 241 18.55 8.91 -3.62
N ASP A 242 18.80 9.92 -2.79
CA ASP A 242 19.34 11.21 -3.24
C ASP A 242 20.79 11.15 -3.69
N SER A 243 21.50 10.06 -3.39
CA SER A 243 22.86 9.83 -3.87
C SER A 243 22.91 9.30 -5.31
N PHE A 244 21.80 8.75 -5.82
CA PHE A 244 21.76 8.20 -7.18
C PHE A 244 21.67 9.29 -8.24
N SER A 245 22.39 9.07 -9.34
CA SER A 245 22.29 9.93 -10.53
C SER A 245 20.87 9.83 -11.14
N PRO A 246 20.43 10.85 -11.90
CA PRO A 246 19.15 10.78 -12.60
C PRO A 246 18.97 9.52 -13.46
N ALA A 247 20.04 9.06 -14.13
CA ALA A 247 20.01 7.85 -14.95
C ALA A 247 19.79 6.58 -14.11
N GLU A 248 20.43 6.48 -12.94
CA GLU A 248 20.24 5.35 -12.03
C GLU A 248 18.85 5.38 -11.38
N LYS A 249 18.34 6.56 -11.00
CA LYS A 249 16.96 6.72 -10.54
C LYS A 249 15.95 6.23 -11.59
N GLN A 250 16.14 6.57 -12.87
CA GLN A 250 15.28 6.08 -13.95
C GLN A 250 15.32 4.56 -14.11
N LYS A 251 16.50 3.93 -14.02
CA LYS A 251 16.62 2.46 -14.03
C LYS A 251 15.86 1.83 -12.86
N ARG A 252 15.97 2.40 -11.67
CA ARG A 252 15.29 1.93 -10.46
C ARG A 252 13.78 2.10 -10.54
N ILE A 253 13.30 3.22 -11.08
CA ILE A 253 11.87 3.44 -11.36
C ILE A 253 11.33 2.39 -12.35
N ALA A 254 12.11 2.03 -13.38
CA ALA A 254 11.74 0.96 -14.30
C ALA A 254 11.71 -0.42 -13.61
N GLN A 255 12.66 -0.70 -12.71
CA GLN A 255 12.66 -1.92 -11.90
C GLN A 255 11.46 -2.01 -10.96
N PHE A 256 11.12 -0.90 -10.28
CA PHE A 256 9.95 -0.80 -9.41
C PHE A 256 8.66 -1.15 -10.18
N ASN A 257 8.50 -0.62 -11.40
CA ASN A 257 7.32 -0.89 -12.22
C ASN A 257 7.33 -2.23 -12.97
N ALA A 258 8.40 -3.04 -12.83
CA ALA A 258 8.50 -4.34 -13.50
C ALA A 258 7.77 -5.48 -12.75
N GLY A 259 7.31 -5.23 -11.52
CA GLY A 259 6.74 -6.22 -10.61
C GLY A 259 7.42 -6.18 -9.24
N GLU A 260 6.98 -7.03 -8.33
CA GLU A 260 7.50 -7.13 -6.97
C GLU A 260 7.29 -8.52 -6.35
N PRO A 261 8.16 -8.96 -5.42
CA PRO A 261 7.85 -10.05 -4.52
C PRO A 261 6.83 -9.60 -3.46
N GLY A 262 6.16 -10.57 -2.84
CA GLY A 262 5.20 -10.27 -1.78
C GLY A 262 4.45 -11.50 -1.31
N PHE A 263 3.34 -11.30 -0.60
CA PHE A 263 2.47 -12.40 -0.20
C PHE A 263 1.78 -13.05 -1.42
N GLY A 264 1.79 -14.38 -1.46
CA GLY A 264 0.91 -15.16 -2.32
C GLY A 264 -0.49 -15.31 -1.72
N THR A 265 -1.44 -15.76 -2.53
CA THR A 265 -2.85 -15.94 -2.13
C THR A 265 -2.97 -16.91 -0.95
N SER A 266 -2.14 -17.94 -0.89
CA SER A 266 -2.08 -18.86 0.24
C SER A 266 -1.72 -18.16 1.56
N ALA A 267 -0.75 -17.24 1.55
CA ALA A 267 -0.40 -16.44 2.73
C ALA A 267 -1.52 -15.48 3.11
N CYS A 268 -2.15 -14.82 2.14
CA CYS A 268 -3.25 -13.89 2.39
C CYS A 268 -4.46 -14.59 3.03
N GLU A 269 -4.83 -15.78 2.54
CA GLU A 269 -5.90 -16.59 3.15
C GLU A 269 -5.52 -17.08 4.56
N TYR A 270 -4.26 -17.48 4.77
CA TYR A 270 -3.75 -17.81 6.10
C TYR A 270 -3.89 -16.62 7.05
N LEU A 271 -3.36 -15.45 6.69
CA LEU A 271 -3.41 -14.24 7.51
C LEU A 271 -4.85 -13.81 7.80
N ALA A 272 -5.74 -13.87 6.80
CA ALA A 272 -7.16 -13.64 6.97
C ALA A 272 -7.79 -14.59 8.00
N SER A 273 -7.45 -15.88 7.95
CA SER A 273 -7.94 -16.88 8.91
C SER A 273 -7.46 -16.60 10.34
N ARG A 274 -6.31 -15.93 10.50
CA ARG A 274 -5.79 -15.46 11.80
C ARG A 274 -6.47 -14.19 12.30
N LYS A 275 -7.39 -13.62 11.52
CA LYS A 275 -8.13 -12.40 11.87
C LYS A 275 -7.21 -11.22 12.18
N ILE A 276 -6.18 -11.03 11.36
CA ILE A 276 -5.31 -9.85 11.48
C ILE A 276 -6.09 -8.55 11.21
N ALA A 277 -5.55 -7.42 11.66
CA ALA A 277 -6.13 -6.10 11.46
C ALA A 277 -5.62 -5.40 10.19
N LEU A 278 -4.39 -5.69 9.77
CA LEU A 278 -3.69 -4.96 8.71
C LEU A 278 -2.53 -5.78 8.15
N THR A 279 -2.29 -5.68 6.84
CA THR A 279 -1.04 -6.13 6.21
C THR A 279 -0.16 -4.94 5.82
N GLY A 280 1.14 -5.16 5.63
CA GLY A 280 1.99 -4.18 4.99
C GLY A 280 3.29 -4.77 4.48
N ALA A 281 4.00 -4.06 3.62
CA ALA A 281 5.28 -4.49 3.11
C ALA A 281 6.17 -3.32 2.70
N ASP A 282 7.43 -3.62 2.43
CA ASP A 282 8.37 -2.72 1.76
C ASP A 282 8.16 -2.64 0.22
N THR A 283 7.03 -3.17 -0.27
CA THR A 283 6.65 -3.27 -1.68
C THR A 283 5.38 -2.45 -1.97
N TRP A 284 5.10 -2.14 -3.23
CA TRP A 284 4.03 -1.27 -3.72
C TRP A 284 2.66 -1.93 -3.92
N ALA A 285 2.52 -3.23 -3.68
CA ALA A 285 1.24 -3.97 -3.69
C ALA A 285 1.08 -4.90 -2.46
N VAL A 286 2.13 -5.10 -1.64
CA VAL A 286 2.17 -6.06 -0.51
C VAL A 286 2.06 -7.54 -0.91
N GLU A 287 1.31 -7.85 -1.95
CA GLU A 287 1.22 -9.14 -2.61
C GLU A 287 2.26 -9.30 -3.72
N ALA A 288 2.58 -10.54 -4.07
CA ALA A 288 3.51 -10.83 -5.14
C ALA A 288 2.89 -10.46 -6.49
N VAL A 289 3.62 -9.68 -7.31
CA VAL A 289 3.17 -9.24 -8.63
C VAL A 289 4.27 -9.47 -9.66
N GLY A 290 4.02 -10.39 -10.59
CA GLY A 290 4.87 -10.68 -11.74
C GLY A 290 4.34 -10.07 -13.03
N ALA A 291 4.77 -10.63 -14.17
CA ALA A 291 4.31 -10.22 -15.48
C ALA A 291 2.79 -10.38 -15.63
N GLY A 292 2.13 -9.40 -16.27
CA GLY A 292 0.67 -9.40 -16.43
C GLY A 292 -0.11 -9.14 -15.14
N PHE A 293 0.57 -8.68 -14.09
CA PHE A 293 0.02 -8.43 -12.74
C PHE A 293 -0.41 -9.67 -11.95
N GLY A 294 -0.15 -10.89 -12.45
CA GLY A 294 -0.43 -12.11 -11.70
C GLY A 294 0.60 -12.36 -10.59
N GLY A 295 0.19 -13.05 -9.54
CA GLY A 295 1.03 -13.45 -8.41
C GLY A 295 1.14 -14.98 -8.32
N GLU A 296 0.70 -15.55 -7.20
CA GLU A 296 0.59 -17.02 -7.04
C GLU A 296 -0.33 -17.66 -8.09
N THR A 297 -1.33 -16.91 -8.56
CA THR A 297 -2.24 -17.26 -9.65
C THR A 297 -2.07 -16.25 -10.80
N GLU A 298 -2.65 -16.53 -11.96
CA GLU A 298 -2.71 -15.58 -13.09
C GLU A 298 -3.63 -14.38 -12.83
N GLN A 299 -4.45 -14.43 -11.78
CA GLN A 299 -5.41 -13.38 -11.46
C GLN A 299 -4.69 -12.18 -10.83
N PRO A 300 -4.97 -10.95 -11.31
CA PRO A 300 -4.29 -9.76 -10.83
C PRO A 300 -4.83 -9.33 -9.46
N PHE A 301 -3.91 -8.96 -8.56
CA PHE A 301 -4.23 -8.35 -7.26
C PHE A 301 -5.24 -9.14 -6.40
N GLU A 302 -5.12 -10.47 -6.41
CA GLU A 302 -6.10 -11.36 -5.78
C GLU A 302 -6.06 -11.23 -4.25
N CYS A 303 -4.90 -10.96 -3.65
CA CYS A 303 -4.81 -10.68 -2.22
C CYS A 303 -5.53 -9.38 -1.84
N HIS A 304 -5.44 -8.32 -2.65
CA HIS A 304 -6.21 -7.09 -2.40
C HIS A 304 -7.71 -7.37 -2.31
N ILE A 305 -8.27 -8.11 -3.27
CA ILE A 305 -9.70 -8.44 -3.27
C ILE A 305 -10.06 -9.28 -2.03
N LYS A 306 -9.27 -10.31 -1.74
CA LYS A 306 -9.51 -11.25 -0.62
C LYS A 306 -9.37 -10.58 0.74
N LEU A 307 -8.43 -9.66 0.92
CA LEU A 307 -8.19 -9.00 2.20
C LEU A 307 -9.07 -7.74 2.33
N GLN A 308 -9.05 -6.85 1.35
CA GLN A 308 -9.71 -5.55 1.41
C GLN A 308 -11.21 -5.68 1.12
N THR A 309 -11.60 -5.99 -0.12
CA THR A 309 -13.02 -6.00 -0.52
C THR A 309 -13.84 -7.03 0.25
N LYS A 310 -13.32 -8.25 0.41
CA LYS A 310 -14.02 -9.36 1.06
C LYS A 310 -14.03 -9.27 2.59
N ARG A 311 -12.96 -8.77 3.21
CA ARG A 311 -12.74 -8.92 4.67
C ARG A 311 -12.48 -7.61 5.41
N GLY A 312 -12.32 -6.49 4.71
CA GLY A 312 -12.00 -5.21 5.32
C GLY A 312 -10.64 -5.17 6.02
N ILE A 313 -9.68 -6.02 5.59
CA ILE A 313 -8.29 -6.01 6.04
C ILE A 313 -7.51 -5.14 5.05
N TRP A 314 -7.17 -3.94 5.50
CA TRP A 314 -6.47 -2.92 4.72
C TRP A 314 -4.95 -3.13 4.74
N ASN A 315 -4.22 -2.50 3.83
CA ASN A 315 -2.76 -2.63 3.74
C ASN A 315 -2.02 -1.28 3.88
N ILE A 316 -0.71 -1.36 4.13
CA ILE A 316 0.23 -0.26 3.97
C ILE A 316 1.39 -0.69 3.08
N GLU A 317 1.61 0.06 2.01
CA GLU A 317 2.62 -0.20 0.98
C GLU A 317 3.86 0.68 1.16
N ASN A 318 4.95 0.28 0.51
CA ASN A 318 6.22 1.02 0.41
C ASN A 318 6.79 1.45 1.77
N LEU A 319 6.73 0.58 2.77
CA LEU A 319 7.30 0.86 4.09
C LEU A 319 8.84 0.84 4.07
N ASP A 320 9.46 1.64 4.92
CA ASP A 320 10.85 1.46 5.34
C ASP A 320 10.90 0.57 6.59
N LEU A 321 11.28 -0.69 6.41
CA LEU A 321 11.39 -1.68 7.48
C LEU A 321 12.84 -1.88 7.95
N SER A 322 13.80 -1.15 7.38
CA SER A 322 15.24 -1.39 7.54
C SER A 322 15.69 -1.32 9.01
N GLN A 323 15.19 -0.35 9.77
CA GLN A 323 15.54 -0.18 11.18
C GLN A 323 15.06 -1.36 12.04
N LEU A 324 13.85 -1.86 11.79
CA LEU A 324 13.28 -3.00 12.52
C LEU A 324 14.06 -4.28 12.23
N VAL A 325 14.42 -4.51 10.96
CA VAL A 325 15.25 -5.64 10.53
C VAL A 325 16.63 -5.58 11.18
N ALA A 326 17.30 -4.41 11.13
CA ALA A 326 18.63 -4.21 11.71
C ALA A 326 18.65 -4.47 13.22
N ASP A 327 17.59 -4.07 13.93
CA ASP A 327 17.44 -4.28 15.36
C ASP A 327 16.88 -5.67 15.73
N LYS A 328 16.46 -6.47 14.75
CA LYS A 328 15.71 -7.73 14.94
C LYS A 328 14.46 -7.52 15.80
N ALA A 329 13.79 -6.39 15.62
CA ALA A 329 12.56 -6.01 16.29
C ALA A 329 11.35 -6.62 15.57
N TYR A 330 11.18 -7.93 15.72
CA TYR A 330 10.14 -8.69 15.01
C TYR A 330 8.74 -8.56 15.64
N GLU A 331 8.65 -8.13 16.89
CA GLU A 331 7.41 -7.79 17.57
C GLU A 331 7.54 -6.39 18.18
N PHE A 332 6.57 -5.51 17.92
CA PHE A 332 6.60 -4.12 18.35
C PHE A 332 5.20 -3.57 18.60
N LEU A 333 5.10 -2.45 19.30
CA LEU A 333 3.89 -1.64 19.31
C LEU A 333 3.81 -0.87 17.99
N PHE A 334 2.80 -1.16 17.18
CA PHE A 334 2.53 -0.41 15.96
C PHE A 334 1.49 0.68 16.22
N VAL A 335 1.76 1.90 15.78
CA VAL A 335 0.89 3.07 15.92
C VAL A 335 0.73 3.74 14.57
N TRP A 336 -0.52 3.85 14.11
CA TRP A 336 -0.86 4.46 12.83
C TRP A 336 -2.31 4.90 12.80
N ALA A 337 -2.62 5.99 12.10
CA ALA A 337 -3.97 6.27 11.64
C ALA A 337 -3.90 7.01 10.31
N PRO A 338 -4.72 6.65 9.31
CA PRO A 338 -4.80 7.43 8.09
C PRO A 338 -5.34 8.84 8.39
N LEU A 339 -4.96 9.80 7.54
CA LEU A 339 -5.52 11.14 7.55
C LEU A 339 -7.04 11.07 7.39
N LYS A 340 -7.76 11.94 8.09
CA LYS A 340 -9.23 12.02 8.02
C LYS A 340 -9.68 12.83 6.80
N MET A 341 -9.28 12.38 5.62
CA MET A 341 -9.66 12.99 4.34
C MET A 341 -11.03 12.45 3.91
N LYS A 342 -12.06 13.30 4.00
CA LYS A 342 -13.44 12.90 3.76
C LYS A 342 -13.62 12.32 2.35
N GLY A 343 -14.03 11.05 2.28
CA GLY A 343 -14.31 10.36 1.02
C GLY A 343 -13.08 9.96 0.22
N ALA A 344 -11.86 10.09 0.75
CA ALA A 344 -10.65 9.65 0.05
C ALA A 344 -10.53 8.12 0.04
N THR A 345 -9.84 7.59 -0.96
CA THR A 345 -9.65 6.14 -1.17
C THR A 345 -8.54 5.54 -0.31
N GLY A 346 -7.65 6.36 0.25
CA GLY A 346 -6.47 5.95 1.00
C GLY A 346 -5.79 7.14 1.68
N SER A 347 -4.60 6.95 2.22
CA SER A 347 -3.87 8.00 2.95
C SER A 347 -2.36 7.86 2.84
N PRO A 348 -1.61 8.97 2.71
CA PRO A 348 -0.19 8.96 2.99
C PRO A 348 0.04 9.01 4.51
N GLY A 349 1.25 8.71 4.95
CA GLY A 349 1.82 9.17 6.20
C GLY A 349 3.03 8.35 6.65
N ASN A 350 3.35 8.46 7.93
CA ASN A 350 4.56 7.88 8.52
C ASN A 350 4.18 6.99 9.72
N PRO A 351 3.96 5.69 9.52
CA PRO A 351 3.64 4.78 10.60
C PRO A 351 4.79 4.65 11.59
N ILE A 352 4.47 4.37 12.86
CA ILE A 352 5.46 4.33 13.94
C ILE A 352 5.49 2.94 14.57
N ALA A 353 6.70 2.40 14.73
CA ALA A 353 6.96 1.23 15.55
C ALA A 353 7.71 1.63 16.82
N VAL A 354 7.30 1.11 17.97
CA VAL A 354 7.95 1.32 19.28
C VAL A 354 8.26 -0.03 19.94
N TYR A 355 9.48 -0.24 20.44
CA TYR A 355 9.94 -1.53 20.98
C TYR A 355 11.02 -1.40 22.08
#